data_AF-A0A198FKV8-F1
#
_entry.id   AF-A0A198FKV8-F1
#
_cell.length_a   1.000
_cell.length_b   1.000
_cell.length_c   1.000
_cell.angle_alpha   90.00
_cell.angle_beta   90.00
_cell.angle_gamma   90.00
#
_symmetry.space_group_name_H-M   'P 1'
#
loop_
_entity.id
_entity.type
_entity.pdbx_description
1 polymer ?
#
loop_
_entity_poly.entity_id
_entity_poly.type
_entity_poly.pdbx_seq_one_letter_code
_entity_poly.pdbx_strand_id
1 'polypeptide(L)'
;MRPISLNIASQDKRPSKTLAEINRNGKLDVLVPTRDLSFLMQEVLQKQMIARGFMVGSPAAADVIIVINKLNADVSEGSVRHSISASADISVIVTLPNGSSNTKTFRASHNVQGPFGASNEKIAAAINNVLTELVKDMAKDASVSQFIKSNAR
;
A
#
# COMPACT_ATOMS: atom_id res chain seq x y z
N MET A 1 -30.53 8.60 3.81
CA MET A 1 -29.76 7.37 4.16
C MET A 1 -28.82 7.75 5.29
N ARG A 2 -28.81 7.02 6.42
CA ARG A 2 -27.87 7.33 7.53
C ARG A 2 -26.43 7.03 7.08
N PRO A 3 -25.44 7.87 7.43
CA PRO A 3 -24.05 7.58 7.11
C PRO A 3 -23.59 6.30 7.83
N ILE A 4 -22.82 5.47 7.12
CA ILE A 4 -22.23 4.24 7.67
C ILE A 4 -20.90 4.62 8.31
N SER A 5 -20.76 4.40 9.61
CA SER A 5 -19.51 4.61 10.35
C SER A 5 -18.59 3.41 10.24
N LEU A 6 -17.29 3.64 10.06
CA LEU A 6 -16.25 2.64 9.94
C LEU A 6 -15.20 2.83 11.03
N ASN A 7 -14.65 1.71 11.49
CA ASN A 7 -13.38 1.69 12.20
C ASN A 7 -12.28 1.34 11.18
N ILE A 8 -11.25 2.17 11.04
CA ILE A 8 -10.20 1.97 10.04
C ILE A 8 -8.84 1.93 10.73
N ALA A 9 -8.16 0.78 10.62
CA ALA A 9 -6.83 0.53 11.17
C ALA A 9 -5.86 0.05 10.09
N SER A 10 -4.57 0.02 10.42
CA SER A 10 -3.50 -0.46 9.53
C SER A 10 -2.57 -1.46 10.22
N GLN A 11 -1.95 -2.32 9.42
CA GLN A 11 -0.93 -3.27 9.86
C GLN A 11 0.16 -3.42 8.80
N ASP A 12 1.43 -3.21 9.16
CA ASP A 12 2.56 -3.51 8.29
C ASP A 12 3.12 -4.90 8.62
N LYS A 13 2.78 -5.87 7.77
CA LYS A 13 3.18 -7.29 7.85
C LYS A 13 4.34 -7.63 6.91
N ARG A 14 5.04 -6.64 6.35
CA ARG A 14 6.20 -6.90 5.51
C ARG A 14 7.26 -7.67 6.32
N PRO A 15 7.94 -8.66 5.70
CA PRO A 15 9.01 -9.41 6.37
C PRO A 15 10.23 -8.53 6.69
N SER A 16 10.44 -7.46 5.93
CA SER A 16 11.45 -6.43 6.20
C SER A 16 10.82 -5.05 6.17
N LYS A 17 11.33 -4.15 7.02
CA LYS A 17 10.98 -2.72 6.99
C LYS A 17 11.78 -1.94 5.95
N THR A 18 12.83 -2.53 5.41
CA THR A 18 13.65 -1.95 4.33
C THR A 18 12.85 -1.84 3.04
N LEU A 19 13.12 -0.79 2.28
CA LEU A 19 12.55 -0.55 0.96
C LEU A 19 13.44 -1.13 -0.13
N ALA A 20 14.76 -1.06 0.03
CA ALA A 20 15.72 -1.66 -0.88
C ALA A 20 17.02 -1.95 -0.13
N GLU A 21 17.72 -2.99 -0.57
CA GLU A 21 19.03 -3.39 -0.10
C GLU A 21 19.94 -3.47 -1.32
N ILE A 22 21.04 -2.71 -1.31
CA ILE A 22 21.90 -2.52 -2.49
C ILE A 22 23.34 -2.78 -2.06
N ASN A 23 24.03 -3.67 -2.76
CA ASN A 23 25.46 -3.87 -2.53
C ASN A 23 26.27 -2.99 -3.48
N ARG A 24 26.86 -1.91 -2.96
CA ARG A 24 27.76 -1.02 -3.71
C ARG A 24 29.18 -1.20 -3.21
N ASN A 25 30.07 -1.70 -4.07
CA ASN A 25 31.50 -1.84 -3.77
C ASN A 25 31.79 -2.60 -2.46
N GLY A 26 31.03 -3.66 -2.18
CA GLY A 26 31.18 -4.46 -0.96
C GLY A 26 30.56 -3.84 0.29
N LYS A 27 29.80 -2.75 0.17
CA LYS A 27 29.01 -2.14 1.25
C LYS A 27 27.52 -2.27 0.95
N LEU A 28 26.78 -2.75 1.95
CA LEU A 28 25.32 -2.78 1.91
C LEU A 28 24.78 -1.37 2.22
N ASP A 29 24.12 -0.76 1.24
CA ASP A 29 23.31 0.45 1.40
C ASP A 29 21.85 0.05 1.52
N VAL A 30 21.13 0.66 2.46
CA VAL A 30 19.77 0.30 2.81
C VAL A 30 18.88 1.53 2.74
N LEU A 31 17.82 1.44 1.95
CA LEU A 31 16.80 2.47 1.91
C LEU A 31 15.67 2.08 2.86
N VAL A 32 15.23 3.04 3.67
CA VAL A 32 14.09 2.91 4.57
C VAL A 32 13.05 4.00 4.27
N PRO A 33 11.76 3.78 4.57
CA PRO A 33 10.74 4.80 4.40
C PRO A 33 11.03 6.00 5.30
N THR A 34 10.81 7.22 4.80
CA THR A 34 10.95 8.45 5.60
C THR A 34 9.76 8.68 6.55
N ARG A 35 8.61 8.06 6.25
CA ARG A 35 7.37 8.13 7.03
C ARG A 35 6.87 6.72 7.30
N ASP A 36 6.13 6.55 8.39
CA ASP A 36 5.44 5.29 8.66
C ASP A 36 4.42 4.99 7.56
N LEU A 37 4.66 3.92 6.82
CA LEU A 37 3.81 3.45 5.72
C LEU A 37 2.44 3.03 6.21
N SER A 38 2.33 2.44 7.40
CA SER A 38 1.04 1.99 7.97
C SER A 38 0.13 3.19 8.15
N PHE A 39 0.66 4.25 8.78
CA PHE A 39 -0.05 5.51 8.97
C PHE A 39 -0.45 6.15 7.64
N LEU A 40 0.47 6.22 6.67
CA LEU A 40 0.19 6.76 5.33
C LEU A 40 -0.94 6.01 4.64
N MET A 41 -0.89 4.69 4.61
CA MET A 41 -1.89 3.87 3.93
C MET A 41 -3.25 3.93 4.65
N GLN A 42 -3.24 4.03 5.98
CA GLN A 42 -4.45 4.28 6.76
C GLN A 42 -5.09 5.62 6.39
N GLU A 43 -4.29 6.70 6.33
CA GLU A 43 -4.76 8.03 5.97
C GLU A 43 -5.36 8.05 4.56
N VAL A 44 -4.70 7.40 3.59
CA VAL A 44 -5.20 7.27 2.22
C VAL A 44 -6.55 6.55 2.19
N LEU A 45 -6.65 5.39 2.85
CA LEU A 45 -7.89 4.63 2.88
C LEU A 45 -9.02 5.42 3.57
N GLN A 46 -8.75 6.07 4.70
CA GLN A 46 -9.71 6.92 5.40
C GLN A 46 -10.24 8.03 4.49
N LYS A 47 -9.35 8.77 3.81
CA LYS A 47 -9.73 9.82 2.86
C LYS A 47 -10.60 9.28 1.72
N GLN A 48 -10.26 8.13 1.15
CA GLN A 48 -11.04 7.49 0.09
C GLN A 48 -12.42 7.04 0.57
N MET A 49 -12.54 6.50 1.78
CA MET A 49 -13.82 6.08 2.35
C MET A 49 -14.70 7.30 2.70
N ILE A 50 -14.13 8.36 3.27
CA ILE A 50 -14.86 9.61 3.52
C ILE A 50 -15.38 10.20 2.21
N ALA A 51 -14.56 10.24 1.15
CA ALA A 51 -14.96 10.71 -0.17
C ALA A 51 -16.11 9.86 -0.78
N ARG A 52 -16.31 8.62 -0.31
CA ARG A 52 -17.40 7.71 -0.73
C ARG A 52 -18.63 7.76 0.17
N GLY A 53 -18.67 8.69 1.14
CA GLY A 53 -19.79 8.96 2.02
C GLY A 53 -19.81 8.15 3.32
N PHE A 54 -18.68 7.55 3.72
CA PHE A 54 -18.55 6.92 5.02
C PHE A 54 -18.10 7.92 6.09
N MET A 55 -18.44 7.63 7.35
CA MET A 55 -17.86 8.32 8.50
C MET A 55 -16.81 7.41 9.15
N VAL A 56 -15.82 7.99 9.82
CA VAL A 56 -14.85 7.23 10.63
C VAL A 56 -15.12 7.56 12.09
N GLY A 57 -15.42 6.56 12.91
CA GLY A 57 -15.78 6.77 14.31
C GLY A 57 -16.61 5.63 14.92
N SER A 58 -16.94 5.78 16.19
CA SER A 58 -17.72 4.81 16.98
C SER A 58 -19.15 5.32 17.23
N PRO A 59 -20.18 4.45 17.23
CA PRO A 59 -20.13 3.02 16.92
C PRO A 59 -19.89 2.77 15.42
N ALA A 60 -19.05 1.78 15.10
CA ALA A 60 -18.74 1.39 13.73
C ALA A 60 -19.62 0.23 13.26
N ALA A 61 -20.10 0.30 12.02
CA ALA A 61 -20.87 -0.74 11.36
C ALA A 61 -19.97 -1.78 10.65
N ALA A 62 -18.68 -1.48 10.50
CA ALA A 62 -17.68 -2.38 9.93
C ALA A 62 -16.28 -2.02 10.44
N ASP A 63 -15.46 -3.03 10.66
CA ASP A 63 -14.02 -2.91 10.86
C ASP A 63 -13.30 -3.07 9.52
N VAL A 64 -12.40 -2.14 9.21
CA VAL A 64 -11.61 -2.15 7.98
C VAL A 64 -10.13 -2.08 8.35
N ILE A 65 -9.35 -3.06 7.90
CA ILE A 65 -7.91 -3.14 8.15
C ILE A 65 -7.18 -3.09 6.82
N ILE A 66 -6.27 -2.11 6.67
CA ILE A 66 -5.31 -2.10 5.57
C ILE A 66 -4.03 -2.80 6.00
N VAL A 67 -3.65 -3.84 5.26
CA VAL A 67 -2.50 -4.69 5.54
C VAL A 67 -1.46 -4.50 4.44
N ILE A 68 -0.26 -4.06 4.81
CA ILE A 68 0.86 -3.95 3.89
C ILE A 68 1.62 -5.27 3.93
N ASN A 69 1.49 -6.07 2.87
CA ASN A 69 2.12 -7.39 2.79
C ASN A 69 3.51 -7.30 2.14
N LYS A 70 3.65 -6.44 1.12
CA LYS A 70 4.90 -6.22 0.40
C LYS A 70 5.03 -4.76 -0.01
N LEU A 71 6.22 -4.20 0.18
CA LEU A 71 6.66 -2.95 -0.45
C LEU A 71 8.19 -2.94 -0.41
N ASN A 72 8.80 -3.22 -1.53
CA ASN A 72 10.25 -3.23 -1.72
C ASN A 72 10.61 -2.93 -3.18
N ALA A 73 11.88 -2.63 -3.41
CA ALA A 73 12.52 -2.58 -4.70
C ALA A 73 13.74 -3.50 -4.71
N ASP A 74 13.73 -4.43 -5.66
CA ASP A 74 14.84 -5.31 -5.95
C ASP A 74 15.75 -4.60 -6.96
N VAL A 75 17.01 -4.39 -6.58
CA VAL A 75 17.98 -3.63 -7.37
C VAL A 75 19.10 -4.56 -7.82
N SER A 76 19.28 -4.65 -9.14
CA SER A 76 20.39 -5.39 -9.73
C SER A 76 21.27 -4.43 -10.52
N GLU A 77 22.53 -4.33 -10.13
CA GLU A 77 23.54 -3.50 -10.81
C GLU A 77 24.57 -4.41 -11.50
N GLY A 78 24.74 -4.22 -12.81
CA GLY A 78 25.86 -4.73 -13.57
C GLY A 78 26.84 -3.61 -13.95
N SER A 79 27.94 -3.95 -14.63
CA SER A 79 29.00 -2.99 -14.94
C SER A 79 28.57 -1.80 -15.81
N VAL A 80 27.49 -1.95 -16.58
CA VAL A 80 27.03 -0.92 -17.55
C VAL A 80 25.58 -0.50 -17.32
N ARG A 81 24.75 -1.38 -16.73
CA ARG A 81 23.31 -1.17 -16.59
C ARG A 81 22.84 -1.59 -15.20
N HIS A 82 21.78 -0.94 -14.75
CA HIS A 82 21.01 -1.37 -13.59
C HIS A 82 19.57 -1.71 -14.00
N SER A 83 18.91 -2.49 -13.14
CA SER A 83 17.47 -2.66 -13.11
C SER A 83 16.95 -2.42 -11.70
N ILE A 84 15.81 -1.76 -11.60
CA ILE A 84 15.07 -1.52 -10.36
C ILE A 84 13.67 -2.07 -10.56
N SER A 85 13.35 -3.16 -9.85
CA SER A 85 12.02 -3.76 -9.85
C SER A 85 11.34 -3.47 -8.52
N ALA A 86 10.50 -2.44 -8.50
CA ALA A 86 9.67 -2.09 -7.35
C ALA A 86 8.34 -2.85 -7.39
N SER A 87 7.85 -3.29 -6.22
CA SER A 87 6.56 -3.96 -6.11
C SER A 87 5.87 -3.67 -4.80
N ALA A 88 4.53 -3.65 -4.83
CA ALA A 88 3.67 -3.52 -3.66
C ALA A 88 2.54 -4.55 -3.69
N ASP A 89 2.21 -5.07 -2.51
CA ASP A 89 1.04 -5.92 -2.25
C ASP A 89 0.38 -5.40 -0.96
N ILE A 90 -0.85 -4.90 -1.10
CA ILE A 90 -1.62 -4.32 -0.02
C ILE A 90 -3.03 -4.89 -0.05
N SER A 91 -3.48 -5.41 1.09
CA SER A 91 -4.83 -5.95 1.27
C SER A 91 -5.68 -5.00 2.10
N VAL A 92 -6.94 -4.80 1.69
CA VAL A 92 -7.98 -4.18 2.49
C VAL A 92 -8.94 -5.28 2.92
N ILE A 93 -9.04 -5.50 4.23
CA ILE A 93 -9.89 -6.52 4.84
C ILE A 93 -11.04 -5.79 5.52
N VAL A 94 -12.28 -6.18 5.22
CA VAL A 94 -13.49 -5.71 5.89
C VAL A 94 -14.07 -6.85 6.69
N THR A 95 -14.44 -6.58 7.94
CA THR A 95 -15.21 -7.48 8.80
C THR A 95 -16.43 -6.75 9.34
N LEU A 96 -17.59 -7.38 9.20
CA LEU A 96 -18.86 -6.87 9.75
C LEU A 96 -19.15 -7.53 11.10
N PRO A 97 -19.97 -6.90 11.98
CA PRO A 97 -20.35 -7.47 13.27
C PRO A 97 -21.01 -8.85 13.19
N ASN A 98 -21.65 -9.16 12.06
CA ASN A 98 -22.27 -10.47 11.80
C ASN A 98 -21.26 -11.56 11.38
N GLY A 99 -19.96 -11.28 11.37
CA GLY A 99 -18.88 -12.19 10.98
C GLY A 99 -18.60 -12.26 9.47
N SER A 100 -19.42 -11.62 8.63
CA SER A 100 -19.16 -11.56 7.18
C SER A 100 -17.89 -10.76 6.91
N SER A 101 -17.06 -11.24 5.99
CA SER A 101 -15.80 -10.58 5.65
C SER A 101 -15.55 -10.54 4.15
N ASN A 102 -14.77 -9.56 3.72
CA ASN A 102 -14.29 -9.45 2.35
C ASN A 102 -12.84 -8.94 2.35
N THR A 103 -12.00 -9.54 1.53
CA THR A 103 -10.62 -9.12 1.33
C THR A 103 -10.42 -8.71 -0.11
N LYS A 104 -9.92 -7.49 -0.31
CA LYS A 104 -9.50 -6.99 -1.61
C LYS A 104 -8.00 -6.73 -1.59
N THR A 105 -7.26 -7.36 -2.49
CA THR A 105 -5.82 -7.13 -2.63
C THR A 105 -5.52 -6.27 -3.84
N PHE A 106 -4.66 -5.27 -3.64
CA PHE A 106 -4.13 -4.37 -4.64
C PHE A 106 -2.65 -4.68 -4.84
N ARG A 107 -2.23 -4.78 -6.09
CA ARG A 107 -0.84 -5.04 -6.47
C ARG A 107 -0.43 -4.08 -7.55
N ALA A 108 0.77 -3.56 -7.42
CA ALA A 108 1.40 -2.75 -8.45
C ALA A 108 2.88 -3.13 -8.52
N SER A 109 3.44 -3.07 -9.71
CA SER A 109 4.87 -3.28 -9.92
C SER A 109 5.38 -2.33 -11.00
N HIS A 110 6.62 -1.90 -10.82
CA HIS A 110 7.27 -0.97 -11.74
C HIS A 110 8.71 -1.41 -11.94
N ASN A 111 9.10 -1.55 -13.20
CA ASN A 111 10.47 -1.90 -13.56
C ASN A 111 11.09 -0.75 -14.36
N VAL A 112 12.27 -0.32 -13.94
CA VAL A 112 13.06 0.68 -14.64
C VAL A 112 14.44 0.12 -14.91
N GLN A 113 14.92 0.29 -16.14
CA GLN A 113 16.28 -0.03 -16.52
C GLN A 113 16.97 1.25 -16.98
N GLY A 114 18.26 1.35 -16.69
CA GLY A 114 19.05 2.49 -17.14
C GLY A 114 20.54 2.20 -17.17
N PRO A 115 21.31 3.08 -17.82
CA PRO A 115 22.77 3.01 -17.77
C PRO A 115 23.28 3.38 -16.38
N PHE A 116 24.49 2.92 -16.08
CA PHE A 116 25.23 3.17 -14.83
C PHE A 116 24.49 2.65 -13.59
N GLY A 117 24.88 3.11 -12.39
CA GLY A 117 24.27 2.69 -11.13
C GLY A 117 22.83 3.18 -10.91
N ALA A 118 22.10 2.43 -10.09
CA ALA A 118 20.80 2.75 -9.53
C ALA A 118 21.00 3.66 -8.31
N SER A 119 20.88 4.98 -8.49
CA SER A 119 20.97 5.92 -7.36
C SER A 119 19.76 5.78 -6.42
N ASN A 120 19.90 6.27 -5.19
CA ASN A 120 18.83 6.20 -4.19
C ASN A 120 17.58 6.97 -4.66
N GLU A 121 17.75 8.03 -5.44
CA GLU A 121 16.67 8.80 -6.04
C GLU A 121 15.89 7.99 -7.08
N LYS A 122 16.57 7.21 -7.94
CA LYS A 122 15.91 6.35 -8.93
C LYS A 122 15.09 5.26 -8.26
N ILE A 123 15.61 4.69 -7.18
CA ILE A 123 14.93 3.63 -6.41
C ILE A 123 13.70 4.21 -5.70
N ALA A 124 13.87 5.36 -5.03
CA ALA A 124 12.75 6.07 -4.41
C ALA A 124 11.68 6.44 -5.45
N ALA A 125 12.07 6.90 -6.64
CA ALA A 125 11.14 7.21 -7.72
C ALA A 125 10.35 5.97 -8.18
N ALA A 126 11.02 4.82 -8.35
CA ALA A 126 10.34 3.59 -8.73
C ALA A 126 9.31 3.13 -7.68
N ILE A 127 9.66 3.23 -6.39
CA ILE A 127 8.75 2.91 -5.28
C ILE A 127 7.58 3.90 -5.24
N ASN A 128 7.83 5.19 -5.42
CA ASN A 128 6.79 6.21 -5.44
C ASN A 128 5.81 6.02 -6.62
N ASN A 129 6.30 5.55 -7.77
CA ASN A 129 5.45 5.20 -8.91
C ASN A 129 4.50 4.05 -8.56
N VAL A 130 5.03 2.98 -7.95
CA VAL A 130 4.22 1.84 -7.49
C VAL A 130 3.16 2.27 -6.48
N LEU A 131 3.53 3.08 -5.48
CA LEU A 131 2.57 3.60 -4.50
C LEU A 131 1.50 4.48 -5.15
N THR A 132 1.90 5.34 -6.09
CA THR A 132 0.97 6.22 -6.82
C THR A 132 -0.04 5.42 -7.64
N GLU A 133 0.41 4.38 -8.34
CA GLU A 133 -0.46 3.48 -9.10
C GLU A 133 -1.42 2.72 -8.18
N LEU A 134 -0.89 2.13 -7.10
CA LEU A 134 -1.70 1.39 -6.14
C LEU A 134 -2.78 2.28 -5.50
N VAL A 135 -2.44 3.51 -5.09
CA VAL A 135 -3.41 4.46 -4.52
C VAL A 135 -4.47 4.85 -5.54
N LYS A 136 -4.10 5.02 -6.82
CA LYS A 136 -5.07 5.29 -7.90
C LYS A 136 -6.02 4.11 -8.10
N ASP A 137 -5.51 2.88 -8.05
CA ASP A 137 -6.33 1.68 -8.21
C ASP A 137 -7.29 1.51 -7.03
N MET A 138 -6.82 1.71 -5.79
CA MET A 138 -7.68 1.74 -4.61
C MET A 138 -8.79 2.81 -4.73
N ALA A 139 -8.44 4.00 -5.22
CA ALA A 139 -9.39 5.10 -5.39
C ALA A 139 -10.47 4.80 -6.44
N LYS A 140 -10.12 4.06 -7.52
CA LYS A 140 -11.06 3.65 -8.58
C LYS A 140 -11.90 2.44 -8.18
N ASP A 141 -11.36 1.53 -7.37
CA ASP A 141 -12.04 0.28 -7.02
C ASP A 141 -13.11 0.51 -5.94
N ALA A 142 -14.39 0.41 -6.34
CA ALA A 142 -15.52 0.59 -5.46
C ALA A 142 -15.92 -0.69 -4.69
N SER A 143 -15.30 -1.85 -4.92
CA SER A 143 -15.80 -3.15 -4.45
C SER A 143 -15.91 -3.22 -2.93
N VAL A 144 -14.90 -2.72 -2.21
CA VAL A 144 -14.88 -2.65 -0.74
C VAL A 144 -16.08 -1.83 -0.23
N SER A 145 -16.32 -0.67 -0.85
CA SER A 145 -17.43 0.20 -0.46
C SER A 145 -18.80 -0.39 -0.79
N GLN A 146 -18.92 -1.08 -1.92
CA GLN A 146 -20.15 -1.75 -2.33
C GLN A 146 -20.48 -2.92 -1.41
N PHE A 147 -19.47 -3.72 -1.03
CA PHE A 147 -19.62 -4.80 -0.06
C PHE A 147 -20.18 -4.27 1.26
N ILE A 148 -19.58 -3.22 1.84
CA ILE A 148 -20.07 -2.62 3.09
C ILE A 148 -21.50 -2.10 2.93
N LYS A 149 -21.79 -1.31 1.88
CA LYS A 149 -23.13 -0.71 1.67
C LYS A 149 -24.24 -1.74 1.48
N SER A 150 -23.90 -2.94 1.00
CA SER A 150 -24.86 -4.02 0.74
C SER A 150 -25.12 -4.89 1.96
N ASN A 151 -24.17 -4.95 2.91
CA ASN A 151 -24.21 -5.92 4.02
C ASN A 151 -24.23 -5.29 5.43
N ALA A 152 -23.91 -4.00 5.55
CA ALA A 152 -23.92 -3.28 6.84
C ALA A 152 -25.26 -2.58 7.15
N ARG A 153 -26.34 -2.97 6.46
CA ARG A 153 -27.68 -2.42 6.65
C ARG A 153 -28.50 -3.27 7.59
#